data_AF-A0A645I2P8-F1
#
_entry.id   AF-A0A645I2P8-F1
#
_cell.length_a   1.000
_cell.length_b   1.000
_cell.length_c   1.000
_cell.angle_alpha   90.00
_cell.angle_beta   90.00
_cell.angle_gamma   90.00
#
_symmetry.space_group_name_H-M   'P 1'
#
loop_
_entity.id
_entity.type
_entity.pdbx_description
1 polymer ?
#
loop_
_entity_poly.entity_id
_entity_poly.type
_entity_poly.pdbx_seq_one_letter_code
_entity_poly.pdbx_strand_id
1 'polypeptide(L)'
;MPNLNAALGCAQMENLNDFLDKKRSLAQHYLEFFKDADTQFFVEPQDCHSNYWLNAIICENKAHRDQVLHGTNESKVMTRPIWTLMTKLPMYKNALQDHLTHSNWLEERVVNIPSSVPLEF
;
A
#
# COMPACT_ATOMS: atom_id res chain seq x y z
N MET A 1 -5.79 23.93 12.09
CA MET A 1 -5.49 23.87 10.65
C MET A 1 -5.40 25.31 10.15
N PRO A 2 -4.23 25.80 9.71
CA PRO A 2 -4.09 27.16 9.17
C PRO A 2 -4.93 27.37 7.90
N ASN A 3 -5.25 28.63 7.58
CA ASN A 3 -6.11 28.95 6.43
C ASN A 3 -5.53 28.45 5.09
N LEU A 4 -4.20 28.41 4.96
CA LEU A 4 -3.53 27.85 3.78
C LEU A 4 -3.81 26.35 3.60
N ASN A 5 -3.74 25.58 4.69
CA ASN A 5 -4.04 24.14 4.65
C ASN A 5 -5.53 23.90 4.35
N ALA A 6 -6.41 24.77 4.85
CA ALA A 6 -7.83 24.69 4.54
C ALA A 6 -8.08 24.97 3.05
N ALA A 7 -7.46 26.00 2.48
CA ALA A 7 -7.56 26.31 1.06
C ALA A 7 -7.04 25.17 0.16
N LEU A 8 -5.89 24.58 0.52
CA LEU A 8 -5.38 23.39 -0.18
C LEU A 8 -6.34 22.21 -0.05
N GLY A 9 -6.91 21.99 1.14
CA GLY A 9 -7.90 20.95 1.39
C GLY A 9 -9.16 21.14 0.54
N CYS A 10 -9.69 22.36 0.43
CA CYS A 10 -10.82 22.68 -0.45
C CYS A 10 -10.52 22.27 -1.90
N ALA A 11 -9.37 22.69 -2.44
CA ALA A 11 -8.96 22.31 -3.79
C ALA A 11 -8.79 20.79 -3.95
N GLN A 12 -8.25 20.08 -2.95
CA GLN A 12 -8.14 18.63 -2.98
C GLN A 12 -9.52 17.94 -2.97
N MET A 13 -10.48 18.46 -2.20
CA MET A 13 -11.83 17.92 -2.13
C MET A 13 -12.60 18.11 -3.45
N GLU A 14 -12.41 19.26 -4.11
CA GLU A 14 -12.98 19.54 -5.44
C GLU A 14 -12.49 18.56 -6.51
N ASN A 15 -11.24 18.07 -6.39
CA ASN A 15 -10.63 17.13 -7.34
C ASN A 15 -10.67 15.66 -6.87
N LEU A 16 -11.34 15.37 -5.74
CA LEU A 16 -11.24 14.06 -5.09
C LEU A 16 -11.74 12.93 -5.98
N ASN A 17 -12.88 13.10 -6.67
CA ASN A 17 -13.45 12.05 -7.52
C ASN A 17 -12.49 11.68 -8.67
N ASP A 18 -11.95 12.68 -9.36
CA ASP A 18 -10.97 12.46 -10.44
C ASP A 18 -9.71 11.74 -9.94
N PHE A 19 -9.24 12.06 -8.73
CA PHE A 19 -8.11 11.37 -8.13
C PHE A 19 -8.43 9.91 -7.78
N LEU A 20 -9.64 9.63 -7.28
CA LEU A 20 -10.09 8.28 -6.99
C LEU A 20 -10.20 7.45 -8.28
N ASP A 21 -10.79 7.99 -9.34
CA ASP A 21 -10.94 7.30 -10.63
C ASP A 21 -9.57 6.95 -11.23
N LYS A 22 -8.63 7.91 -11.20
CA LYS A 22 -7.25 7.66 -11.62
C LYS A 22 -6.60 6.57 -10.76
N LYS A 23 -6.71 6.64 -9.44
CA LYS A 23 -6.11 5.60 -8.57
C LYS A 23 -6.71 4.21 -8.81
N ARG A 24 -8.01 4.11 -9.09
CA ARG A 24 -8.66 2.84 -9.42
C ARG A 24 -8.21 2.30 -10.79
N SER A 25 -8.04 3.17 -11.78
CA SER A 25 -7.44 2.79 -13.06
C SER A 25 -6.03 2.24 -12.87
N LEU A 26 -5.19 2.90 -12.05
CA LEU A 26 -3.85 2.40 -11.72
C LEU A 26 -3.89 1.03 -11.02
N ALA A 27 -4.80 0.84 -10.07
CA ALA A 27 -4.98 -0.45 -9.40
C ALA A 27 -5.35 -1.57 -10.40
N GLN A 28 -6.19 -1.28 -11.38
CA GLN A 28 -6.55 -2.24 -12.43
C GLN A 28 -5.36 -2.59 -13.33
N HIS A 29 -4.50 -1.62 -13.67
CA HIS A 29 -3.26 -1.88 -14.40
C HIS A 29 -2.32 -2.78 -13.61
N TYR A 30 -2.16 -2.54 -12.30
CA TYR A 30 -1.36 -3.42 -11.46
C TYR A 30 -1.95 -4.83 -11.34
N LEU A 31 -3.27 -4.94 -11.21
CA LEU A 31 -3.95 -6.23 -11.17
C LEU A 31 -3.65 -7.07 -12.43
N GLU A 32 -3.72 -6.46 -13.62
CA GLU A 32 -3.36 -7.16 -14.85
C GLU A 32 -1.86 -7.44 -14.95
N PHE A 33 -1.00 -6.47 -14.59
CA PHE A 33 0.45 -6.62 -14.64
C PHE A 33 0.96 -7.78 -13.76
N PHE A 34 0.38 -7.98 -12.59
CA PHE A 34 0.79 -9.01 -11.63
C PHE A 34 0.05 -10.35 -11.79
N LYS A 35 -0.83 -10.49 -12.80
CA LYS A 35 -1.69 -11.68 -12.98
C LYS A 35 -0.92 -13.00 -13.07
N ASP A 36 0.22 -12.99 -13.75
CA ASP A 36 1.07 -14.18 -13.96
C ASP A 36 2.39 -14.12 -13.16
N ALA A 37 2.47 -13.22 -12.17
CA ALA A 37 3.66 -13.07 -11.34
C ALA A 37 3.61 -14.01 -10.10
N ASP A 38 4.76 -14.24 -9.49
CA ASP A 38 4.88 -14.98 -8.22
C ASP A 38 4.37 -14.18 -6.99
N THR A 39 3.67 -13.07 -7.23
CA THR A 39 3.11 -12.18 -6.21
C THR A 39 1.64 -11.95 -6.48
N GLN A 40 0.83 -11.90 -5.43
CA GLN A 40 -0.59 -11.60 -5.54
C GLN A 40 -0.83 -10.10 -5.38
N PHE A 41 -1.54 -9.45 -6.31
CA PHE A 41 -2.02 -8.08 -6.10
C PHE A 41 -3.13 -8.03 -5.05
N PHE A 42 -3.07 -7.06 -4.12
CA PHE A 42 -4.10 -6.87 -3.11
C PHE A 42 -5.33 -6.18 -3.72
N VAL A 43 -6.44 -6.92 -3.79
CA VAL A 43 -7.73 -6.43 -4.28
C VAL A 43 -8.66 -6.14 -3.10
N GLU A 44 -9.50 -5.12 -3.26
CA GLU A 44 -10.56 -4.82 -2.29
C GLU A 44 -11.50 -6.03 -2.07
N PRO A 45 -12.04 -6.23 -0.86
CA PRO A 45 -13.02 -7.27 -0.61
C PRO A 45 -14.31 -7.09 -1.44
N GLN A 46 -15.10 -8.15 -1.55
CA GLN A 46 -16.45 -8.07 -2.09
C GLN A 46 -17.28 -7.02 -1.34
N ASP A 47 -18.12 -6.29 -2.06
CA ASP A 47 -19.00 -5.23 -1.56
C ASP A 47 -18.27 -4.05 -0.89
N CYS A 48 -16.96 -3.90 -1.13
CA CYS A 48 -16.14 -2.78 -0.68
C CYS A 48 -15.71 -1.89 -1.86
N HIS A 49 -15.45 -0.62 -1.56
CA HIS A 49 -14.90 0.34 -2.52
C HIS A 49 -13.68 1.04 -1.92
N SER A 50 -12.51 0.50 -2.19
CA SER A 50 -11.21 1.05 -1.81
C SER A 50 -10.88 2.30 -2.61
N ASN A 51 -10.28 3.28 -1.93
CA ASN A 51 -9.69 4.45 -2.57
C ASN A 51 -8.28 4.16 -3.14
N TYR A 52 -7.77 2.93 -2.95
CA TYR A 52 -6.41 2.52 -3.30
C TYR A 52 -5.36 3.57 -2.91
N TRP A 53 -5.47 4.09 -1.67
CA TRP A 53 -4.49 5.04 -1.14
C TRP A 53 -3.07 4.49 -1.23
N LEU A 54 -2.94 3.19 -0.96
CA LEU A 54 -1.78 2.36 -1.25
C LEU A 54 -2.23 1.13 -2.04
N ASN A 55 -1.61 0.91 -3.17
CA ASN A 55 -1.57 -0.36 -3.88
C ASN A 55 -0.49 -1.23 -3.22
N ALA A 56 -0.75 -2.53 -3.17
CA ALA A 56 0.15 -3.47 -2.53
C ALA A 56 0.16 -4.82 -3.25
N ILE A 57 1.28 -5.51 -3.13
CA ILE A 57 1.42 -6.91 -3.51
C ILE A 57 1.76 -7.75 -2.29
N ILE A 58 1.37 -9.01 -2.34
CA ILE A 58 1.62 -10.02 -1.31
C ILE A 58 2.59 -11.03 -1.91
N CYS A 59 3.80 -11.07 -1.35
CA CYS A 59 4.83 -12.05 -1.68
C CYS A 59 4.57 -13.38 -0.96
N GLU A 60 5.20 -14.45 -1.43
CA GLU A 60 5.08 -15.79 -0.83
C GLU A 60 5.58 -15.84 0.62
N ASN A 61 6.69 -15.15 0.90
CA ASN A 61 7.38 -15.16 2.19
C ASN A 61 8.28 -13.93 2.35
N LYS A 62 8.92 -13.83 3.51
CA LYS A 62 9.83 -12.71 3.86
C LYS A 62 11.02 -12.55 2.93
N ALA A 63 11.63 -13.65 2.49
CA ALA A 63 12.79 -13.58 1.60
C ALA A 63 12.39 -13.01 0.23
N HIS A 64 11.27 -13.48 -0.32
CA HIS A 64 10.73 -12.93 -1.57
C HIS A 64 10.36 -11.44 -1.39
N ARG A 65 9.70 -11.07 -0.28
CA ARG A 65 9.39 -9.67 0.05
C ARG A 65 10.65 -8.80 0.06
N ASP A 66 11.70 -9.23 0.77
CA ASP A 66 12.95 -8.48 0.89
C ASP A 66 13.70 -8.39 -0.46
N GLN A 67 13.63 -9.42 -1.31
CA GLN A 67 14.16 -9.39 -2.69
C GLN A 67 13.44 -8.35 -3.56
N VAL A 68 12.10 -8.31 -3.53
CA VAL A 68 11.31 -7.32 -4.27
C VAL A 68 11.68 -5.92 -3.81
N LEU A 69 11.71 -5.67 -2.49
CA LEU A 69 12.09 -4.37 -1.94
C LEU A 69 13.49 -3.96 -2.40
N HIS A 70 14.47 -4.86 -2.33
CA HIS A 70 15.83 -4.55 -2.74
C HIS A 70 15.92 -4.26 -4.24
N GLY A 71 15.46 -5.17 -5.10
CA GLY A 71 15.60 -5.04 -6.56
C GLY A 71 14.84 -3.84 -7.14
N THR A 72 13.65 -3.53 -6.61
CA THR A 72 12.89 -2.35 -7.04
C THR A 72 13.55 -1.05 -6.61
N ASN A 73 14.01 -0.96 -5.35
CA ASN A 73 14.68 0.26 -4.87
C ASN A 73 16.04 0.49 -5.54
N GLU A 74 16.82 -0.57 -5.83
CA GLU A 74 18.05 -0.47 -6.64
C GLU A 74 17.75 0.05 -8.06
N SER A 75 16.61 -0.36 -8.62
CA SER A 75 16.09 0.12 -9.90
C SER A 75 15.41 1.49 -9.81
N LYS A 76 15.53 2.20 -8.67
CA LYS A 76 14.94 3.52 -8.39
C LYS A 76 13.40 3.55 -8.42
N VAL A 77 12.76 2.39 -8.30
CA VAL A 77 11.31 2.28 -8.07
C VAL A 77 11.08 2.21 -6.57
N MET A 78 10.54 3.28 -5.99
CA MET A 78 10.35 3.36 -4.54
C MET A 78 9.24 2.40 -4.10
N THR A 79 9.63 1.35 -3.39
CA THR A 79 8.73 0.41 -2.70
C THR A 79 9.05 0.37 -1.22
N ARG A 80 8.06 0.01 -0.40
CA ARG A 80 8.20 -0.02 1.06
C ARG A 80 7.51 -1.26 1.62
N PRO A 81 7.98 -1.84 2.74
CA PRO A 81 7.19 -2.84 3.45
C PRO A 81 5.88 -2.22 3.95
N ILE A 82 4.91 -3.07 4.32
CA ILE A 82 3.79 -2.64 5.15
C ILE A 82 4.29 -2.18 6.53
N TRP A 83 3.42 -1.51 7.28
CA TRP A 83 3.70 -1.00 8.62
C TRP A 83 4.31 -2.04 9.55
N THR A 84 5.34 -1.63 10.28
CA THR A 84 5.85 -2.40 11.42
C THR A 84 4.76 -2.58 12.46
N LEU A 85 4.58 -3.80 12.97
CA LEU A 85 3.58 -4.07 14.00
C LEU A 85 3.86 -3.27 15.28
N MET A 86 2.79 -2.75 15.90
CA MET A 86 2.90 -1.97 17.14
C MET A 86 3.63 -2.71 18.24
N THR A 87 3.43 -4.03 18.36
CA THR A 87 4.06 -4.87 19.38
C THR A 87 5.58 -5.02 19.23
N LYS A 88 6.13 -4.65 18.07
CA LYS A 88 7.58 -4.57 17.82
C LYS A 88 8.16 -3.21 18.17
N LEU A 89 7.33 -2.19 18.43
CA LEU A 89 7.81 -0.87 18.82
C LEU A 89 8.19 -0.84 20.31
N PRO A 90 9.31 -0.20 20.69
CA PRO A 90 9.78 -0.18 22.08
C PRO A 90 8.76 0.31 23.11
N MET A 91 7.89 1.25 22.72
CA MET A 91 6.85 1.82 23.58
C MET A 91 5.77 0.80 23.98
N TYR A 92 5.53 -0.22 23.15
CA TYR A 92 4.44 -1.19 23.34
C TYR A 92 4.92 -2.59 23.73
N LYS A 93 6.22 -2.75 24.05
CA LYS A 93 6.82 -4.06 24.38
C LYS A 93 6.10 -4.83 25.52
N ASN A 94 5.45 -4.10 26.44
CA ASN A 94 4.75 -4.64 27.60
C ASN A 94 3.22 -4.56 27.46
N ALA A 95 2.71 -4.14 26.30
CA ALA A 95 1.27 -4.12 26.04
C ALA A 95 0.74 -5.55 25.88
N LEU A 96 -0.52 -5.76 26.24
CA LEU A 96 -1.21 -7.03 26.00
C LEU A 96 -1.34 -7.26 24.49
N GLN A 97 -1.07 -8.49 24.07
CA GLN A 97 -1.22 -8.95 22.68
C GLN A 97 -1.61 -10.43 22.66
N ASP A 98 -2.24 -10.86 21.58
CA ASP A 98 -2.43 -12.27 21.27
C ASP A 98 -1.30 -12.77 20.35
N HIS A 99 -1.53 -13.84 19.59
CA HIS A 99 -0.56 -14.40 18.66
C HIS A 99 -0.32 -13.55 17.39
N LEU A 100 -1.24 -12.63 17.05
CA LEU A 100 -1.14 -11.74 15.88
C LEU A 100 -0.84 -12.49 14.58
N THR A 101 -1.39 -13.70 14.40
CA THR A 101 -1.01 -14.62 13.33
C THR A 101 -1.09 -13.99 11.94
N HIS A 102 -2.22 -13.34 11.62
CA HIS A 102 -2.40 -12.68 10.31
C HIS A 102 -1.56 -11.41 10.17
N SER A 103 -1.41 -10.63 11.24
CA SER A 103 -0.61 -9.41 11.22
C SER A 103 0.86 -9.70 10.96
N ASN A 104 1.42 -10.73 11.61
CA ASN A 104 2.78 -11.21 11.33
C ASN A 104 2.90 -11.76 9.91
N TRP A 105 1.92 -12.54 9.45
CA TRP A 105 1.91 -13.08 8.10
C TRP A 105 1.94 -11.97 7.03
N LEU A 106 1.15 -10.91 7.21
CA LEU A 106 1.09 -9.75 6.33
C LEU A 106 2.38 -8.91 6.39
N GLU A 107 2.91 -8.64 7.58
CA GLU A 107 4.14 -7.86 7.74
C GLU A 107 5.35 -8.51 7.03
N GLU A 108 5.38 -9.84 6.99
CA GLU A 108 6.41 -10.59 6.29
C GLU A 108 6.25 -10.57 4.76
N ARG A 109 5.08 -10.27 4.22
CA ARG A 109 4.75 -10.53 2.81
C ARG A 109 4.35 -9.32 2.00
N VAL A 110 3.81 -8.29 2.64
CA VAL A 110 3.24 -7.16 1.92
C VAL A 110 4.31 -6.13 1.56
N VAL A 111 4.30 -5.73 0.29
CA VAL A 111 5.04 -4.59 -0.25
C VAL A 111 4.06 -3.55 -0.76
N ASN A 112 4.16 -2.32 -0.27
CA ASN A 112 3.51 -1.15 -0.84
C ASN A 112 4.26 -0.71 -2.09
N ILE A 113 3.53 -0.53 -3.19
CA ILE A 113 4.06 -0.10 -4.49
C ILE A 113 3.63 1.34 -4.80
N PRO A 114 4.22 2.02 -5.80
CA PRO A 114 3.85 3.39 -6.14
C PRO A 114 2.34 3.58 -6.34
N SER A 115 1.78 4.59 -5.66
CA SER A 115 0.32 4.77 -5.54
C SER A 115 -0.13 6.24 -5.64
N SER A 116 0.77 7.11 -6.09
CA SER A 116 0.44 8.51 -6.38
C SER A 116 -0.58 8.59 -7.50
N VAL A 117 -1.35 9.69 -7.53
CA VAL A 117 -2.22 9.97 -8.68
C VAL A 117 -1.35 10.17 -9.93
N PRO A 118 -1.51 9.34 -10.97
CA PRO A 118 -0.73 9.50 -12.19
C PRO A 118 -1.20 10.71 -13.00
N LEU A 119 -0.27 11.30 -13.75
CA LEU A 119 -0.55 12.45 -14.61
C LEU A 119 -1.33 12.01 -15.86
N GLU A 120 -0.94 10.88 -16.45
CA GLU A 120 -1.49 10.28 -17.67
C GLU A 120 -1.59 8.75 -17.50
N PHE A 121 -2.40 8.12 -18.36
CA PHE A 121 -2.48 6.67 -18.54
C PHE A 121 -2.27 6.33 -20.01
#